data_AF-A0A3B8SWE1-F1
#
_entry.id   AF-A0A3B8SWE1-F1
#
_cell.length_a   1.000
_cell.length_b   1.000
_cell.length_c   1.000
_cell.angle_alpha   90.00
_cell.angle_beta   90.00
_cell.angle_gamma   90.00
#
_symmetry.space_group_name_H-M   'P 1'
#
loop_
_entity.id
_entity.type
_entity.pdbx_description
1 polymer ?
#
loop_
_entity_poly.entity_id
_entity_poly.type
_entity_poly.pdbx_seq_one_letter_code
_entity_poly.pdbx_strand_id
1 'polypeptide(L)' 'MKIEEGIVKEVYLTDNSNEIGFKVQTSKELLNIIEYQNIDNSNIYKNDKVKVITDKINNKEVKYLSSLKENINV' A
#
# COMPACT_ATOMS: atom_id res chain seq x y z
N MET A 1 3.29 10.34 12.39
CA MET A 1 3.08 10.06 10.96
C MET A 1 4.33 10.33 10.13
N LYS A 2 4.73 9.39 9.28
CA LYS A 2 5.80 9.50 8.26
C LYS A 2 5.21 9.09 6.91
N ILE A 3 5.57 9.81 5.84
CA ILE A 3 5.16 9.48 4.46
C ILE A 3 6.41 9.27 3.62
N GLU A 4 6.43 8.22 2.80
CA GLU A 4 7.46 7.99 1.80
C GLU A 4 6.87 7.47 0.48
N GLU A 5 7.50 7.77 -0.64
CA GLU A 5 7.07 7.29 -1.94
C GLU A 5 7.66 5.91 -2.24
N GLY A 6 6.89 5.09 -2.95
CA GLY A 6 7.32 3.79 -3.41
C GLY A 6 6.63 3.35 -4.69
N ILE A 7 7.13 2.25 -5.25
CA ILE A 7 6.55 1.58 -6.41
C ILE A 7 6.14 0.19 -5.99
N VAL A 8 4.89 -0.18 -6.25
CA VAL A 8 4.38 -1.52 -5.99
C VAL A 8 5.08 -2.51 -6.92
N LYS A 9 5.79 -3.48 -6.36
CA LYS A 9 6.46 -4.55 -7.11
C LYS A 9 5.61 -5.79 -7.25
N GLU A 10 4.72 -6.02 -6.28
CA GLU A 10 3.84 -7.19 -6.24
C GLU A 10 2.56 -6.84 -5.47
N VAL A 11 1.43 -7.38 -5.94
CA VAL A 11 0.13 -7.39 -5.27
C VAL A 11 -0.25 -8.86 -5.13
N TYR A 12 -0.60 -9.31 -3.93
CA TYR A 12 -0.90 -10.70 -3.66
C TYR A 12 -2.05 -10.83 -2.66
N LEU A 13 -2.79 -11.94 -2.76
CA LEU A 13 -3.84 -12.30 -1.82
C LEU A 13 -3.21 -12.87 -0.55
N THR A 14 -3.68 -12.45 0.61
CA THR A 14 -3.31 -13.10 1.87
C THR A 14 -4.27 -14.27 2.16
N ASP A 15 -4.01 -15.03 3.22
CA ASP A 15 -4.91 -16.09 3.67
C ASP A 15 -6.25 -15.55 4.22
N ASN A 16 -6.37 -14.23 4.41
CA ASN A 16 -7.61 -13.54 4.81
C ASN A 16 -8.25 -12.86 3.59
N SER A 17 -9.48 -13.25 3.24
CA SER A 17 -10.19 -12.72 2.05
C SER A 17 -10.48 -11.22 2.09
N ASN A 18 -10.33 -10.57 3.25
CA ASN A 18 -10.51 -9.13 3.42
C ASN A 18 -9.18 -8.36 3.51
N GLU A 19 -8.07 -9.00 3.14
CA GLU A 19 -6.75 -8.40 3.17
C GLU A 19 -6.02 -8.59 1.84
N ILE A 20 -5.26 -7.57 1.46
CA ILE A 20 -4.35 -7.62 0.31
C ILE A 20 -2.96 -7.28 0.79
N GLY A 21 -1.99 -8.04 0.30
CA GLY A 21 -0.58 -7.78 0.51
C GLY A 21 0.05 -7.03 -0.66
N PHE A 22 0.92 -6.08 -0.33
CA PHE A 22 1.70 -5.29 -1.27
C PHE A 22 3.18 -5.37 -0.91
N LYS A 23 4.02 -5.72 -1.89
CA LYS A 23 5.47 -5.47 -1.80
C LYS A 23 5.77 -4.15 -2.46
N VAL A 24 6.25 -3.16 -1.70
CA VAL A 24 6.50 -1.80 -2.18
C VAL A 24 7.98 -1.47 -2.06
N GLN A 25 8.61 -1.18 -3.21
CA GLN A 25 9.99 -0.70 -3.23
C GLN A 25 10.00 0.81 -2.96
N THR A 26 10.54 1.21 -1.82
CA THR A 26 10.85 2.62 -1.53
C THR A 26 12.29 2.93 -1.96
N SER A 27 12.73 4.18 -1.79
CA SER A 27 14.14 4.55 -2.00
C SER A 27 15.11 3.90 -0.99
N LYS A 28 14.60 3.31 0.09
CA LYS A 28 15.40 2.76 1.19
C LYS A 28 15.37 1.24 1.25
N GLU A 29 14.20 0.65 1.05
CA GLU A 29 13.98 -0.78 1.29
C GLU A 29 12.76 -1.31 0.54
N LEU A 30 12.61 -2.63 0.55
CA LEU A 30 11.40 -3.32 0.11
C LEU A 30 10.49 -3.56 1.31
N LEU A 31 9.35 -2.89 1.34
CA LEU A 31 8.38 -3.01 2.42
C LEU A 31 7.30 -4.04 2.07
N ASN A 32 6.90 -4.81 3.07
CA ASN A 32 5.73 -5.68 3.01
C ASN A 32 4.58 -5.03 3.78
N ILE A 33 3.50 -4.68 3.10
CA ILE A 33 2.36 -3.94 3.65
C ILE A 33 1.10 -4.77 3.44
N ILE A 34 0.33 -4.98 4.51
CA ILE A 34 -0.94 -5.70 4.49
C ILE A 34 -2.03 -4.71 4.88
N GLU A 35 -3.04 -4.60 4.03
CA GLU A 35 -4.17 -3.70 4.27
C GLU A 35 -5.49 -4.43 4.27
N TYR A 36 -6.40 -4.00 5.15
CA TYR A 36 -7.79 -4.44 5.16
C TYR A 36 -8.55 -3.83 3.98
N GLN A 37 -8.49 -4.51 2.84
CA GLN A 37 -9.19 -4.19 1.61
C GLN A 37 -9.57 -5.50 0.91
N ASN A 38 -10.73 -5.56 0.27
CA ASN A 38 -11.05 -6.66 -0.66
C ASN A 38 -10.38 -6.36 -2.02
N ILE A 39 -9.87 -7.38 -2.71
CA ILE A 39 -9.26 -7.27 -4.03
C ILE A 39 -10.16 -6.60 -5.06
N ASP A 40 -11.48 -6.76 -4.92
CA ASP A 40 -12.47 -6.11 -5.77
C ASP A 40 -12.49 -4.58 -5.63
N ASN A 41 -11.96 -4.04 -4.52
CA ASN A 41 -11.94 -2.61 -4.20
C ASN A 41 -10.53 -1.98 -4.25
N SER A 42 -9.50 -2.77 -4.55
CA SER A 42 -8.14 -2.23 -4.58
C SER A 42 -7.88 -1.46 -5.88
N ASN A 43 -7.62 -0.16 -5.73
CA ASN A 43 -7.24 0.71 -6.85
C ASN A 43 -5.72 0.77 -7.09
N ILE A 44 -4.96 -0.09 -6.42
CA ILE A 44 -3.50 -0.13 -6.42
C ILE A 44 -3.04 -1.43 -7.08
N TYR A 45 -2.30 -1.31 -8.18
CA TYR A 45 -1.79 -2.44 -8.94
C TYR A 45 -0.27 -2.49 -8.98
N LYS A 46 0.27 -3.60 -9.49
CA LYS A 46 1.70 -3.73 -9.76
C LYS A 46 2.19 -2.58 -10.65
N ASN A 47 3.33 -2.02 -10.29
CA ASN A 47 3.99 -0.84 -10.86
C ASN A 47 3.32 0.50 -10.58
N ASP A 48 2.22 0.57 -9.83
CA ASP A 48 1.67 1.85 -9.39
C ASP A 48 2.66 2.55 -8.45
N LYS A 49 2.77 3.87 -8.62
CA LYS A 49 3.41 4.74 -7.65
C LYS A 49 2.44 4.99 -6.50
N VAL A 50 2.93 4.87 -5.28
CA VAL A 50 2.13 5.00 -4.06
C VAL A 50 2.86 5.81 -3.01
N LYS A 51 2.10 6.39 -2.09
CA LYS A 51 2.59 6.89 -0.81
C LYS A 51 2.42 5.80 0.24
N VAL A 52 3.51 5.39 0.87
CA VAL A 52 3.52 4.58 2.09
C VAL A 52 3.37 5.53 3.27
N ILE A 53 2.29 5.35 4.03
CA ILE A 53 1.99 6.15 5.22
C ILE A 53 2.20 5.24 6.42
N THR A 54 3.16 5.61 7.26
CA THR A 54 3.45 4.94 8.53
C THR A 54 2.94 5.79 9.67
N ASP A 55 1.99 5.27 10.43
CA ASP A 55 1.41 5.94 11.59
C ASP A 55 1.50 5.10 12.87
N LYS A 56 1.35 5.75 14.02
CA LYS A 56 1.40 5.08 15.32
C LYS A 56 0.04 5.19 16.00
N ILE A 57 -0.72 4.09 15.98
CA ILE A 57 -2.06 4.00 16.56
C ILE A 57 -1.99 3.03 17.74
N ASN A 58 -2.44 3.45 18.93
CA ASN A 58 -2.43 2.62 20.14
C ASN A 58 -1.08 1.94 20.42
N ASN A 59 0.02 2.68 20.30
CA ASN A 59 1.40 2.20 20.44
C ASN A 59 1.86 1.14 19.41
N LYS A 60 1.05 0.82 18.39
CA LYS A 60 1.44 -0.04 17.28
C LYS A 60 1.74 0.80 16.05
N GLU A 61 2.79 0.41 15.31
CA GLU A 61 3.06 0.96 13.99
C GLU A 61 2.13 0.31 12.97
N VAL A 62 1.43 1.14 12.19
CA VAL A 62 0.52 0.71 11.12
C VAL A 62 0.99 1.35 9.83
N LYS A 63 1.04 0.56 8.75
CA LYS A 63 1.39 1.03 7.41
C LYS A 63 0.22 0.81 6.47
N TYR A 64 -0.08 1.82 5.66
CA TYR A 64 -1.09 1.74 4.60
C TYR A 64 -0.65 2.58 3.40
N LEU A 65 -1.25 2.31 2.25
CA LEU A 65 -0.92 2.89 0.97
C LEU A 65 -1.99 3.87 0.52
N SER A 66 -1.55 4.94 -0.14
CA SER A 66 -2.42 5.82 -0.91
C SER A 66 -1.91 5.87 -2.35
N SER A 67 -2.79 5.59 -3.30
CA SER A 67 -2.44 5.67 -4.73
C SER A 67 -2.05 7.09 -5.11
N LEU A 68 -0.99 7.24 -5.90
CA LEU A 68 -0.62 8.52 -6.51
C LEU A 68 -1.28 8.73 -7.88
N LYS A 69 -2.25 7.90 -8.27
CA LYS A 69 -3.04 8.16 -9.48
C LYS A 69 -3.67 9.54 -9.37
N GLU A 70 -3.24 10.45 -10.23
CA GLU A 70 -3.95 11.69 -10.46
C GLU A 70 -5.37 11.31 -10.87
N ASN A 71 -6.38 11.85 -10.19
CA ASN A 71 -7.74 11.82 -10.73
C ASN A 71 -7.72 12.62 -12.03
N ILE A 72 -7.44 11.94 -13.14
CA ILE A 72 -7.76 12.46 -14.46
C ILE A 72 -9.28 12.39 -14.52
N ASN A 73 -9.95 13.47 -14.12
CA ASN A 73 -11.32 13.71 -14.53
C ASN A 73 -11.31 13.77 -16.06
N VAL A 74 -11.68 12.67 -16.70
CA VAL A 74 -12.05 12.62 -18.12
C VAL A 74 -13.50 13.05 -18.23
#